data_AF-A0A5S3RW41-F1
#
_entry.id   AF-A0A5S3RW41-F1
#
_cell.length_a   1.000
_cell.length_b   1.000
_cell.length_c   1.000
_cell.angle_alpha   90.00
_cell.angle_beta   90.00
_cell.angle_gamma   90.00
#
_symmetry.space_group_name_H-M   'P 1'
#
loop_
_entity.id
_entity.type
_entity.pdbx_description
1 polymer ?
#
loop_
_entity_poly.entity_id
_entity_poly.type
_entity_poly.pdbx_seq_one_letter_code
_entity_poly.pdbx_strand_id
1 'polypeptide(L)'
;MIENLISWDFFARCIVPFMAANMFICSFGVLVLKGIKVERVHSYYAVFFLTVIFYLYGPLLNALPIEGARPYIHLGRTVLLFSLGIPSLFVALFMRTGCFLAKPIPCLVYLFGIVWSVIYFVLSDLTHPKTQVLADFGMTVIPFEWLVRNHVYYLQIIAILILMILPCVYLLLCKKTNVSVLEIKTVLGLACVMIAGNAYQNWVLYYLGTSVFAAILGWSILKDIQISKADVEDPAVTKQHLDDHVDVEDKTYPFIPQATLQNSLVSSASTLNSAHCPSSIQSNLNSEMVENAKQYVLLHFSKNINIDIIAVEIGVSRSNLIKHFKQLTGNTINNYITDVRIERAKQLLITQSITATAYEVGFNNSNYFTTVFKKKTNITPKQFQKNHTQALF
;
A
#
# COMPACT_ATOMS: atom_id res chain seq x y z
N MET A 1 24.61 29.83 -40.65
CA MET A 1 25.02 29.94 -39.23
C MET A 1 23.92 29.30 -38.41
N ILE A 2 24.24 28.30 -37.61
CA ILE A 2 23.30 27.29 -37.10
C ILE A 2 22.46 27.89 -35.96
N GLU A 3 21.27 28.39 -36.26
CA GLU A 3 20.21 28.66 -35.26
C GLU A 3 19.24 27.48 -35.22
N ASN A 4 19.74 26.31 -34.84
CA ASN A 4 18.93 25.13 -34.47
C ASN A 4 19.19 24.77 -33.00
N LEU A 5 19.29 25.77 -32.12
CA LEU A 5 19.23 25.52 -30.69
C LEU A 5 17.76 25.39 -30.28
N ILE A 6 17.43 24.22 -29.74
CA ILE A 6 16.18 24.00 -29.00
C ILE A 6 15.99 25.18 -28.04
N SER A 7 14.87 25.90 -28.15
CA SER A 7 14.60 27.03 -27.26
C SER A 7 14.55 26.56 -25.81
N TRP A 8 15.02 27.39 -24.89
CA TRP A 8 14.99 27.07 -23.45
C TRP A 8 13.58 26.72 -22.97
N ASP A 9 12.56 27.38 -23.53
CA ASP A 9 11.16 27.11 -23.24
C ASP A 9 10.74 25.69 -23.68
N PHE A 10 11.08 25.29 -24.90
CA PHE A 10 10.81 23.94 -25.39
C PHE A 10 11.54 22.88 -24.57
N PHE A 11 12.82 23.12 -24.28
CA PHE A 11 13.64 22.22 -23.48
C PHE A 11 13.00 21.99 -22.10
N ALA A 12 12.66 23.06 -21.38
CA ALA A 12 12.11 22.97 -20.04
C ALA A 12 10.69 22.38 -20.00
N ARG A 13 9.85 22.67 -21.01
CA ARG A 13 8.47 22.17 -21.05
C ARG A 13 8.33 20.76 -21.60
N CYS A 14 9.21 20.32 -22.50
CA CYS A 14 9.05 19.06 -23.22
C CYS A 14 10.15 18.04 -22.89
N ILE A 15 11.42 18.45 -22.97
CA ILE A 15 12.56 17.54 -22.83
C ILE A 15 12.74 17.12 -21.37
N VAL A 16 12.67 18.05 -20.41
CA VAL A 16 12.86 17.72 -18.99
C VAL A 16 11.78 16.75 -18.46
N PRO A 17 10.47 16.97 -18.70
CA PRO A 17 9.45 15.99 -18.34
C PRO A 17 9.63 14.64 -19.00
N PHE A 18 10.02 14.61 -20.27
CA PHE A 18 10.33 13.36 -20.97
C PHE A 18 11.49 12.60 -20.32
N MET A 19 12.57 13.28 -19.94
CA MET A 19 13.70 12.65 -19.22
C MET A 19 13.24 12.07 -17.87
N ALA A 20 12.45 12.83 -17.10
CA ALA A 20 11.89 12.36 -15.84
C ALA A 20 10.97 11.14 -16.05
N ALA A 21 10.15 11.12 -17.11
CA ALA A 21 9.31 9.99 -17.44
C ALA A 21 10.11 8.70 -17.70
N ASN A 22 11.26 8.80 -18.39
CA ASN A 22 12.16 7.66 -18.59
C ASN A 22 12.74 7.14 -17.27
N MET A 23 13.06 8.02 -16.31
CA MET A 23 13.45 7.59 -14.96
C MET A 23 12.34 6.78 -14.27
N PHE A 24 11.09 7.21 -14.42
CA PHE A 24 9.94 6.45 -13.89
C PHE A 24 9.73 5.12 -14.61
N ILE A 25 9.99 5.02 -15.92
CA ILE A 25 9.94 3.75 -16.65
C ILE A 25 10.97 2.77 -16.10
N CYS A 26 12.22 3.21 -15.92
CA CYS A 26 13.25 2.38 -15.28
C CYS A 26 12.82 1.94 -13.88
N SER A 27 12.24 2.86 -13.11
CA SER A 27 11.75 2.60 -11.76
C SER A 27 10.61 1.57 -11.74
N PHE A 28 9.65 1.72 -12.64
CA PHE A 28 8.54 0.79 -12.83
C PHE A 28 9.04 -0.59 -13.27
N GLY A 29 10.00 -0.64 -14.19
CA GLY A 29 10.67 -1.87 -14.61
C GLY A 29 11.29 -2.62 -13.44
N VAL A 30 11.99 -1.92 -12.53
CA VAL A 30 12.54 -2.54 -11.30
C VAL A 30 11.44 -3.08 -10.40
N LEU A 31 10.31 -2.37 -10.25
CA LEU A 31 9.17 -2.85 -9.45
C LEU A 31 8.52 -4.11 -10.05
N VAL A 32 8.36 -4.16 -11.37
CA VAL A 32 7.74 -5.27 -12.09
C VAL A 32 8.67 -6.48 -12.16
N LEU A 33 9.95 -6.29 -12.51
CA LEU A 33 10.94 -7.37 -12.64
C LEU A 33 11.24 -8.06 -11.30
N LYS A 34 11.21 -7.31 -10.19
CA LYS A 34 11.35 -7.87 -8.83
C LYS A 34 10.08 -8.56 -8.32
N GLY A 35 9.14 -8.89 -9.20
CA GLY A 35 7.87 -9.53 -8.87
C GLY A 35 8.02 -10.78 -7.99
N ILE A 36 6.91 -11.13 -7.33
CA ILE A 36 6.68 -12.39 -6.59
C ILE A 36 6.94 -12.31 -5.07
N LYS A 37 6.19 -11.40 -4.43
CA LYS A 37 5.25 -11.66 -3.31
C LYS A 37 4.56 -10.33 -3.04
N VAL A 38 3.45 -10.12 -3.74
CA VAL A 38 2.79 -8.81 -3.89
C VAL A 38 2.23 -8.34 -2.56
N GLU A 39 3.03 -7.59 -1.81
CA GLU A 39 2.51 -6.73 -0.76
C GLU A 39 1.67 -5.65 -1.44
N ARG A 40 0.38 -5.55 -1.07
CA ARG A 40 -0.64 -4.71 -1.72
C ARG A 40 -0.19 -3.26 -2.01
N VAL A 41 0.71 -2.73 -1.20
CA VAL A 41 1.30 -1.38 -1.33
C VAL A 41 1.99 -1.18 -2.69
N HIS A 42 2.71 -2.19 -3.19
CA HIS A 42 3.49 -2.09 -4.43
C HIS A 42 2.60 -1.90 -5.66
N SER A 43 1.40 -2.51 -5.66
CA SER A 43 0.44 -2.35 -6.75
C SER A 43 -0.06 -0.91 -6.88
N TYR A 44 -0.26 -0.20 -5.77
CA TYR A 44 -0.66 1.21 -5.80
C TYR A 44 0.45 2.13 -6.32
N TYR A 45 1.71 1.89 -5.95
CA TYR A 45 2.84 2.62 -6.52
C TYR A 45 3.02 2.35 -8.01
N ALA A 46 2.75 1.12 -8.47
CA ALA A 46 2.80 0.77 -9.88
C ALA A 46 1.77 1.56 -10.69
N VAL A 47 0.52 1.67 -10.20
CA VAL A 47 -0.52 2.51 -10.82
C VAL A 47 -0.07 3.97 -10.85
N PHE A 48 0.39 4.51 -9.71
CA PHE A 48 0.90 5.88 -9.66
C PHE A 48 2.01 6.13 -10.68
N PHE A 49 3.04 5.28 -10.74
CA PHE A 49 4.16 5.41 -11.69
C PHE A 49 3.68 5.39 -13.12
N LEU A 50 2.80 4.46 -13.49
CA LEU A 50 2.24 4.38 -14.83
C LEU A 50 1.52 5.67 -15.23
N THR A 51 0.66 6.19 -14.35
CA THR A 51 -0.06 7.45 -14.63
C THR A 51 0.86 8.67 -14.73
N VAL A 52 1.91 8.75 -13.89
CA VAL A 52 2.91 9.82 -13.94
C VAL A 52 3.74 9.76 -15.23
N ILE A 53 4.09 8.57 -15.71
CA ILE A 53 4.75 8.39 -17.00
C ILE A 53 3.89 9.00 -18.11
N PHE A 54 2.63 8.58 -18.24
CA PHE A 54 1.72 9.15 -19.25
C PHE A 54 1.57 10.67 -19.14
N TYR A 55 1.50 11.16 -17.90
CA TYR A 55 1.40 12.59 -17.62
C TYR A 55 2.61 13.39 -18.12
N LEU A 56 3.82 12.91 -17.81
CA LEU A 56 5.09 13.56 -18.15
C LEU A 56 5.46 13.44 -19.64
N TYR A 57 4.98 12.42 -20.35
CA TYR A 57 5.10 12.34 -21.82
C TYR A 57 4.22 13.35 -22.55
N GLY A 58 3.12 13.77 -21.92
CA GLY A 58 2.11 14.61 -22.55
C GLY A 58 2.60 15.93 -23.17
N PRO A 59 3.52 16.71 -22.57
CA PRO A 59 4.01 17.95 -23.19
C PRO A 59 4.73 17.71 -24.50
N LEU A 60 5.57 16.66 -24.55
CA LEU A 60 6.29 16.26 -25.76
C LEU A 60 5.32 15.77 -26.84
N LEU A 61 4.35 14.93 -26.48
CA LEU A 61 3.32 14.44 -27.42
C LEU A 61 2.46 15.58 -27.97
N ASN A 62 2.13 16.58 -27.14
CA ASN A 62 1.38 17.76 -27.58
C ASN A 62 2.19 18.67 -28.53
N ALA A 63 3.52 18.64 -28.45
CA ALA A 63 4.41 19.39 -29.34
C ALA A 63 4.51 18.76 -30.73
N LEU A 64 4.13 17.49 -30.91
CA LEU A 64 4.08 16.84 -32.21
C LEU A 64 2.98 17.44 -33.11
N PRO A 65 3.13 17.39 -34.44
CA PRO A 65 2.15 17.91 -35.40
C PRO A 65 0.96 16.94 -35.58
N ILE A 66 0.29 16.58 -34.49
CA ILE A 66 -0.85 15.65 -34.47
C ILE A 66 -2.11 16.40 -34.02
N GLU A 67 -2.71 17.18 -34.90
CA GLU A 67 -3.75 18.16 -34.54
C GLU A 67 -4.99 17.53 -33.91
N GLY A 68 -5.48 16.40 -34.46
CA GLY A 68 -6.67 15.72 -33.96
C GLY A 68 -6.52 15.06 -32.59
N ALA A 69 -5.30 14.67 -32.18
CA ALA A 69 -5.08 13.95 -30.93
C ALA A 69 -4.76 14.87 -29.73
N ARG A 70 -4.37 16.12 -29.97
CA ARG A 70 -3.93 17.06 -28.90
C ARG A 70 -4.95 17.24 -27.77
N PRO A 71 -6.26 17.48 -28.04
CA PRO A 71 -7.27 17.60 -26.98
C PRO A 71 -7.34 16.35 -26.10
N TYR A 72 -7.35 15.17 -26.74
CA TYR A 72 -7.43 13.87 -26.09
C TYR A 72 -6.21 13.57 -25.22
N ILE A 73 -5.00 13.86 -25.72
CA ILE A 73 -3.76 13.67 -24.98
C ILE A 73 -3.71 14.62 -23.77
N HIS A 74 -4.10 15.88 -23.96
CA HIS A 74 -4.10 16.88 -22.90
C HIS A 74 -5.09 16.54 -21.78
N LEU A 75 -6.34 16.20 -22.12
CA LEU A 75 -7.38 15.85 -21.16
C LEU A 75 -7.12 14.49 -20.51
N GLY A 76 -6.84 13.47 -21.34
CA GLY A 76 -6.70 12.08 -20.90
C GLY A 76 -5.59 11.93 -19.87
N ARG A 77 -4.42 12.55 -20.07
CA ARG A 77 -3.32 12.44 -19.12
C ARG A 77 -3.63 13.09 -17.75
N THR A 78 -4.35 14.21 -17.75
CA THR A 78 -4.70 14.93 -16.52
C THR A 78 -5.78 14.18 -15.76
N VAL A 79 -6.82 13.73 -16.47
CA VAL A 79 -7.87 12.87 -15.93
C VAL A 79 -7.26 11.59 -15.34
N LEU A 80 -6.37 10.92 -16.05
CA LEU A 80 -5.73 9.69 -15.58
C LEU A 80 -4.93 9.89 -14.29
N LEU A 81 -4.14 10.96 -14.22
CA LEU A 81 -3.31 11.26 -13.05
C LEU A 81 -4.16 11.57 -11.81
N PHE A 82 -5.22 12.35 -11.94
CA PHE A 82 -6.04 12.78 -10.79
C PHE A 82 -7.12 11.76 -10.38
N SER A 83 -7.62 10.94 -11.31
CA SER A 83 -8.59 9.88 -10.99
C SER A 83 -7.95 8.62 -10.40
N LEU A 84 -6.77 8.23 -10.88
CA LEU A 84 -6.12 6.98 -10.48
C LEU A 84 -4.76 7.20 -9.83
N GLY A 85 -3.92 8.05 -10.41
CA GLY A 85 -2.54 8.23 -9.99
C GLY A 85 -2.37 8.75 -8.57
N ILE A 86 -2.81 10.00 -8.33
CA ILE A 86 -2.70 10.68 -7.04
C ILE A 86 -3.47 9.91 -5.93
N PRO A 87 -4.70 9.40 -6.16
CA PRO A 87 -5.37 8.53 -5.21
C PRO A 87 -4.56 7.27 -4.86
N SER A 88 -3.92 6.63 -5.84
CA SER A 88 -3.06 5.46 -5.58
C SER A 88 -1.84 5.80 -4.73
N LEU A 89 -1.17 6.93 -5.02
CA LEU A 89 -0.05 7.41 -4.22
C LEU A 89 -0.48 7.63 -2.76
N PHE A 90 -1.63 8.29 -2.56
CA PHE A 90 -2.18 8.55 -1.23
C PHE A 90 -2.44 7.25 -0.47
N VAL A 91 -3.15 6.30 -1.07
CA VAL A 91 -3.42 5.00 -0.43
C VAL A 91 -2.12 4.28 -0.09
N ALA A 92 -1.13 4.29 -0.97
CA ALA A 92 0.17 3.67 -0.72
C ALA A 92 0.90 4.30 0.49
N LEU A 93 0.91 5.64 0.59
CA LEU A 93 1.54 6.36 1.69
C LEU A 93 0.90 6.02 3.04
N PHE A 94 -0.43 5.96 3.09
CA PHE A 94 -1.16 5.60 4.31
C PHE A 94 -0.97 4.13 4.72
N MET A 95 -0.94 3.22 3.74
CA MET A 95 -0.62 1.83 4.04
C MET A 95 0.79 1.69 4.64
N ARG A 96 1.77 2.48 4.19
CA ARG A 96 3.13 2.47 4.73
C ARG A 96 3.28 3.11 6.10
N THR A 97 2.51 4.13 6.44
CA THR A 97 2.56 4.70 7.79
C THR A 97 1.98 3.77 8.85
N GLY A 98 1.28 2.69 8.44
CA GLY A 98 0.53 1.83 9.37
C GLY A 98 -0.68 2.54 9.97
N CYS A 99 -1.01 3.75 9.50
CA CYS A 99 -2.27 4.42 9.75
C CYS A 99 -3.29 3.83 8.78
N PHE A 100 -3.89 2.69 9.15
CA PHE A 100 -4.94 2.10 8.34
C PHE A 100 -6.15 3.03 8.32
N LEU A 101 -6.45 3.54 7.13
CA LEU A 101 -7.69 4.22 6.84
C LEU A 101 -8.86 3.26 7.08
N ALA A 102 -9.94 3.77 7.69
CA ALA A 102 -11.21 3.07 7.66
C ALA A 102 -11.55 2.70 6.20
N LYS A 103 -12.09 1.49 5.97
CA LYS A 103 -12.43 0.97 4.64
C LYS A 103 -13.12 1.97 3.68
N PRO A 104 -13.99 2.91 4.10
CA PRO A 104 -14.56 3.89 3.17
C PRO A 104 -13.57 4.93 2.64
N ILE A 105 -12.50 5.28 3.36
CA ILE A 105 -11.67 6.44 3.03
C ILE A 105 -10.89 6.25 1.70
N PRO A 106 -10.26 5.10 1.41
CA PRO A 106 -9.62 4.89 0.11
C PRO A 106 -10.63 5.04 -1.04
N CYS A 107 -11.83 4.46 -0.89
CA CYS A 107 -12.90 4.56 -1.87
C CYS A 107 -13.31 6.03 -2.09
N LEU A 108 -13.44 6.81 -1.01
CA LEU A 108 -13.76 8.24 -1.09
C LEU A 108 -12.69 9.04 -1.85
N VAL A 109 -11.41 8.71 -1.71
CA VAL A 109 -10.33 9.41 -2.44
C VAL A 109 -10.39 9.14 -3.94
N TYR A 110 -10.61 7.88 -4.35
CA TYR A 110 -10.83 7.54 -5.76
C TYR A 110 -12.11 8.17 -6.30
N LEU A 111 -13.21 8.12 -5.54
CA LEU A 111 -14.48 8.74 -5.92
C LEU A 111 -14.30 10.25 -6.13
N PHE A 112 -13.61 10.93 -5.22
CA PHE A 112 -13.29 12.35 -5.35
C PHE A 112 -12.48 12.62 -6.63
N GLY A 113 -11.43 11.83 -6.88
CA GLY A 113 -10.62 11.96 -8.09
C GLY A 113 -11.42 11.78 -9.39
N ILE A 114 -12.33 10.81 -9.43
CA ILE A 114 -13.23 10.55 -10.56
C ILE A 114 -14.21 11.70 -10.76
N VAL A 115 -14.92 12.11 -9.70
CA VAL A 115 -15.88 13.23 -9.76
C VAL A 115 -15.18 14.51 -10.23
N TRP A 116 -14.01 14.81 -9.66
CA TRP A 116 -13.21 15.94 -10.09
C TRP A 116 -12.81 15.84 -11.57
N SER A 117 -12.40 14.66 -12.04
CA SER A 117 -11.97 14.46 -13.42
C SER A 117 -13.10 14.66 -14.43
N VAL A 118 -14.32 14.25 -14.08
CA VAL A 118 -15.53 14.52 -14.89
C VAL A 118 -15.80 16.02 -14.96
N ILE A 119 -15.76 16.72 -13.83
CA ILE A 119 -15.95 18.18 -13.78
C ILE A 119 -14.87 18.88 -14.60
N TYR A 120 -13.61 18.49 -14.42
CA TYR A 120 -12.47 19.05 -15.16
C TYR A 120 -12.61 18.83 -16.67
N PHE A 121 -13.01 17.63 -17.10
CA PHE A 121 -13.22 17.31 -18.50
C PHE A 121 -14.29 18.21 -19.13
N VAL A 122 -15.46 18.30 -18.52
CA VAL A 122 -16.57 19.13 -19.02
C VAL A 122 -16.18 20.62 -19.02
N LEU A 123 -15.58 21.10 -17.93
CA LEU A 123 -15.20 22.50 -17.79
C LEU A 123 -14.11 22.89 -18.80
N SER A 124 -13.13 22.03 -19.02
CA SER A 124 -12.04 22.26 -19.97
C SER A 124 -12.56 22.31 -21.40
N ASP A 125 -13.44 21.37 -21.78
CA ASP A 125 -14.06 21.33 -23.11
C ASP A 125 -14.91 22.59 -23.39
N LEU A 126 -15.69 23.03 -22.40
CA LEU A 126 -16.52 24.24 -22.53
C LEU A 126 -15.73 25.55 -22.60
N THR A 127 -14.58 25.64 -21.95
CA THR A 127 -13.81 26.90 -21.82
C THR A 127 -12.69 27.04 -22.83
N HIS A 128 -12.28 25.95 -23.49
CA HIS A 128 -11.26 25.94 -24.51
C HIS A 128 -11.88 25.68 -25.89
N PRO A 129 -11.93 26.67 -26.81
CA PRO A 129 -12.61 26.52 -28.09
C PRO A 129 -12.01 25.49 -29.05
N LYS A 130 -10.82 24.95 -28.73
CA LYS A 130 -10.11 23.93 -29.53
C LYS A 130 -10.29 22.50 -28.99
N THR A 131 -10.91 22.34 -27.83
CA THR A 131 -11.31 21.05 -27.27
C THR A 131 -12.79 20.91 -27.57
N GLN A 132 -13.13 20.11 -28.59
CA GLN A 132 -14.52 19.79 -28.95
C GLN A 132 -14.80 18.30 -28.72
N VAL A 133 -14.20 17.74 -27.68
CA VAL A 133 -14.22 16.31 -27.42
C VAL A 133 -15.64 15.86 -27.03
N LEU A 134 -16.42 16.67 -26.30
CA LEU A 134 -17.82 16.32 -26.00
C LEU A 134 -18.65 16.22 -27.29
N ALA A 135 -18.42 17.13 -28.24
CA ALA A 135 -19.12 17.12 -29.52
C ALA A 135 -18.77 15.88 -30.35
N ASP A 136 -17.51 15.43 -30.33
CA ASP A 136 -17.07 14.19 -30.98
C ASP A 136 -17.78 12.94 -30.41
N PHE A 137 -18.23 12.99 -29.14
CA PHE A 137 -19.05 11.96 -28.51
C PHE A 137 -20.57 12.19 -28.62
N GLY A 138 -21.01 13.19 -29.40
CA GLY A 138 -22.42 13.52 -29.57
C GLY A 138 -23.08 14.19 -28.36
N MET A 139 -22.28 14.71 -27.42
CA MET A 139 -22.76 15.43 -26.24
C MET A 139 -22.70 16.94 -26.48
N THR A 140 -23.84 17.62 -26.45
CA THR A 140 -23.91 19.08 -26.51
C THR A 140 -24.20 19.64 -25.13
N VAL A 141 -23.23 20.36 -24.55
CA VAL A 141 -23.40 21.06 -23.27
C VAL A 141 -23.44 22.56 -23.56
N ILE A 142 -24.46 23.23 -23.04
CA ILE A 142 -24.62 24.67 -23.21
C ILE A 142 -23.57 25.36 -22.34
N PRO A 143 -22.71 26.24 -22.90
CA PRO A 143 -21.74 26.96 -22.10
C PRO A 143 -22.46 27.92 -21.13
N PHE A 144 -22.01 27.95 -19.89
CA PHE A 144 -22.53 28.90 -18.90
C PHE A 144 -21.87 30.27 -19.10
N GLU A 145 -22.64 31.35 -19.04
CA GLU A 145 -22.15 32.72 -19.31
C GLU A 145 -21.05 33.19 -18.35
N TRP A 146 -21.04 32.69 -17.11
CA TRP A 146 -20.05 33.04 -16.09
C TRP A 146 -18.75 32.20 -16.19
N LEU A 147 -18.69 31.25 -17.12
CA LEU A 147 -17.61 30.28 -17.20
C LEU A 147 -16.39 30.81 -17.95
N VAL A 148 -15.34 31.17 -17.20
CA VAL A 148 -14.07 31.64 -17.75
C VAL A 148 -12.99 30.55 -17.70
N ARG A 149 -12.05 30.55 -18.64
CA ARG A 149 -10.87 29.66 -18.70
C ARG A 149 -10.13 29.52 -17.36
N ASN A 150 -10.05 30.59 -16.58
CA ASN A 150 -9.34 30.58 -15.30
C ASN A 150 -9.93 29.60 -14.27
N HIS A 151 -11.22 29.26 -14.39
CA HIS A 151 -11.87 28.30 -13.49
C HIS A 151 -11.25 26.90 -13.60
N VAL A 152 -10.72 26.51 -14.77
CA VAL A 152 -10.02 25.22 -14.94
C VAL A 152 -8.78 25.16 -14.06
N TYR A 153 -8.01 26.25 -13.98
CA TYR A 153 -6.82 26.33 -13.12
C TYR A 153 -7.19 26.33 -11.64
N TYR A 154 -8.24 27.06 -11.24
CA TYR A 154 -8.71 27.06 -9.85
C TYR A 154 -9.22 25.68 -9.41
N LEU A 155 -9.98 25.01 -10.29
CA LEU A 155 -10.45 23.65 -10.06
C LEU A 155 -9.28 22.69 -9.84
N GLN A 156 -8.20 22.83 -10.61
CA GLN A 156 -7.00 22.02 -10.45
C GLN A 156 -6.23 22.32 -9.16
N ILE A 157 -6.10 23.59 -8.77
CA ILE A 157 -5.50 24.00 -7.49
C ILE A 157 -6.27 23.38 -6.31
N ILE A 158 -7.61 23.44 -6.33
CA ILE A 158 -8.47 22.87 -5.29
C ILE A 158 -8.25 21.37 -5.18
N ALA A 159 -8.19 20.64 -6.30
CA ALA A 159 -7.89 19.21 -6.27
C ALA A 159 -6.52 18.90 -5.67
N ILE A 160 -5.47 19.65 -6.03
CA ILE A 160 -4.13 19.44 -5.46
C ILE A 160 -4.14 19.68 -3.94
N LEU A 161 -4.83 20.72 -3.47
CA LEU A 161 -4.96 21.00 -2.04
C LEU A 161 -5.63 19.84 -1.29
N ILE A 162 -6.73 19.31 -1.82
CA ILE A 162 -7.52 18.26 -1.18
C ILE A 162 -6.84 16.88 -1.30
N LEU A 163 -6.31 16.54 -2.46
CA LEU A 163 -5.77 15.20 -2.75
C LEU A 163 -4.30 15.02 -2.36
N MET A 164 -3.52 16.09 -2.23
CA MET A 164 -2.10 16.00 -1.90
C MET A 164 -1.76 16.69 -0.58
N ILE A 165 -2.16 17.94 -0.39
CA ILE A 165 -1.71 18.73 0.77
C ILE A 165 -2.38 18.25 2.07
N LEU A 166 -3.72 18.23 2.10
CA LEU A 166 -4.48 17.85 3.29
C LEU A 166 -4.08 16.46 3.84
N PRO A 167 -3.98 15.42 2.99
CA PRO A 167 -3.33 14.16 3.31
C PRO A 167 -1.96 14.21 3.96
N CYS A 168 -1.02 14.94 3.35
CA CYS A 168 0.35 15.01 3.83
C CYS A 168 0.43 15.74 5.17
N VAL A 169 -0.38 16.79 5.36
CA VAL A 169 -0.49 17.48 6.65
C VAL A 169 -1.05 16.53 7.71
N TYR A 170 -2.10 15.78 7.40
CA TYR A 170 -2.65 14.77 8.32
C TYR A 170 -1.58 13.74 8.74
N LEU A 171 -0.82 13.20 7.77
CA LEU A 171 0.25 12.25 8.05
C LEU A 171 1.36 12.83 8.94
N LEU A 172 1.74 14.09 8.75
CA LEU A 172 2.72 14.78 9.61
C LEU A 172 2.20 14.96 11.04
N LEU A 173 0.90 15.25 11.20
CA LEU A 173 0.29 15.45 12.52
C LEU A 173 0.14 14.16 13.31
N CYS A 174 -0.02 13.01 12.64
CA CYS A 174 -0.24 11.72 13.31
C CYS A 174 0.97 11.17 14.10
N LYS A 175 2.17 11.78 14.05
CA LYS A 175 3.40 11.41 14.82
C LYS A 175 3.86 9.93 14.78
N LYS A 176 3.20 9.09 13.99
CA LYS A 176 3.41 7.63 13.88
C LYS A 176 3.76 7.33 12.43
N THR A 177 4.97 7.70 12.00
CA THR A 177 5.36 7.58 10.59
C THR A 177 6.57 6.67 10.42
N ASN A 178 6.32 5.47 9.90
CA ASN A 178 7.33 4.61 9.27
C ASN A 178 7.67 5.06 7.82
N VAL A 179 6.97 6.07 7.32
CA VAL A 179 7.28 6.72 6.04
C VAL A 179 8.46 7.68 6.24
N SER A 180 9.41 7.65 5.32
CA SER A 180 10.52 8.59 5.31
C SER A 180 9.98 10.02 5.23
N VAL A 181 10.41 10.90 6.14
CA VAL A 181 10.07 12.33 6.14
C VAL A 181 10.38 12.97 4.77
N LEU A 182 11.32 12.38 4.01
CA LEU A 182 11.65 12.80 2.66
C LEU A 182 10.50 12.61 1.66
N GLU A 183 9.74 11.51 1.74
CA GLU A 183 8.62 11.24 0.83
C GLU A 183 7.53 12.30 1.00
N ILE A 184 7.13 12.55 2.24
CA ILE A 184 6.08 13.53 2.55
C ILE A 184 6.50 14.94 2.12
N LYS A 185 7.75 15.34 2.41
CA LYS A 185 8.29 16.63 1.96
C LYS A 185 8.31 16.76 0.44
N THR A 186 8.62 15.67 -0.27
CA THR A 186 8.67 15.66 -1.73
C THR A 186 7.28 15.77 -2.34
N VAL A 187 6.28 15.08 -1.79
CA VAL A 187 4.88 15.20 -2.22
C VAL A 187 4.35 16.61 -1.97
N LEU A 188 4.68 17.22 -0.83
CA LEU A 188 4.30 18.59 -0.52
C LEU A 188 4.97 19.59 -1.48
N GLY A 189 6.26 19.41 -1.78
CA GLY A 189 6.98 20.20 -2.77
C GLY A 189 6.39 20.08 -4.18
N LEU A 190 6.03 18.86 -4.60
CA LEU A 190 5.33 18.60 -5.86
C LEU A 190 4.01 19.37 -5.92
N ALA A 191 3.20 19.30 -4.86
CA ALA A 191 1.94 20.03 -4.76
C ALA A 191 2.14 21.56 -4.83
N CYS A 192 3.12 22.10 -4.11
CA CYS A 192 3.44 23.54 -4.12
C CYS A 192 3.80 24.04 -5.53
N VAL A 193 4.65 23.31 -6.25
CA VAL A 193 5.03 23.67 -7.63
C VAL A 193 3.81 23.60 -8.55
N MET A 194 2.99 22.55 -8.44
CA MET A 194 1.79 22.42 -9.27
C MET A 194 0.80 23.57 -9.04
N ILE A 195 0.62 23.99 -7.78
CA ILE A 195 -0.23 25.12 -7.42
C ILE A 195 0.36 26.43 -7.97
N ALA A 196 1.64 26.69 -7.74
CA ALA A 196 2.29 27.91 -8.23
C ALA A 196 2.24 28.01 -9.76
N GLY A 197 2.55 26.91 -10.46
CA GLY A 197 2.48 26.87 -11.92
C GLY A 197 1.09 27.15 -12.47
N ASN A 198 0.02 26.64 -11.84
CA ASN A 198 -1.37 26.95 -12.22
C ASN A 198 -1.76 28.39 -11.86
N ALA A 199 -1.40 28.87 -10.66
CA ALA A 199 -1.75 30.20 -10.19
C ALA A 199 -1.14 31.31 -11.06
N TYR A 200 0.12 31.14 -11.46
CA TYR A 200 0.83 32.09 -12.33
C TYR A 200 0.73 31.74 -13.81
N GLN A 201 0.05 30.65 -14.17
CA GLN A 201 -0.03 30.12 -15.54
C GLN A 201 1.35 29.96 -16.20
N ASN A 202 2.37 29.63 -15.40
CA ASN A 202 3.75 29.46 -15.83
C ASN A 202 4.04 27.96 -16.04
N TRP A 203 3.94 27.55 -17.31
CA TRP A 203 4.13 26.16 -17.71
C TRP A 203 5.56 25.65 -17.57
N VAL A 204 6.56 26.54 -17.62
CA VAL A 204 7.96 26.17 -17.36
C VAL A 204 8.10 25.78 -15.89
N LEU A 205 7.67 26.65 -14.97
CA LEU A 205 7.68 26.37 -13.53
C LEU A 205 6.94 25.08 -13.21
N TYR A 206 5.75 24.93 -13.81
CA TYR A 206 4.90 23.77 -13.63
C TYR A 206 5.59 22.47 -14.08
N TYR A 207 5.99 22.35 -15.34
CA TYR A 207 6.55 21.11 -15.88
C TYR A 207 7.97 20.82 -15.39
N LEU A 208 8.82 21.84 -15.31
CA LEU A 208 10.18 21.68 -14.82
C LEU A 208 10.18 21.25 -13.36
N GLY A 209 9.46 21.97 -12.50
CA GLY A 209 9.45 21.65 -11.08
C GLY A 209 8.71 20.33 -10.78
N THR A 210 7.60 20.03 -11.48
CA THR A 210 6.93 18.73 -11.32
C THR A 210 7.83 17.57 -11.69
N SER A 211 8.63 17.69 -12.75
CA SER A 211 9.60 16.67 -13.16
C SER A 211 10.65 16.41 -12.09
N VAL A 212 11.21 17.47 -11.49
CA VAL A 212 12.23 17.36 -10.44
C VAL A 212 11.67 16.67 -9.19
N PHE A 213 10.55 17.16 -8.66
CA PHE A 213 9.95 16.57 -7.46
C PHE A 213 9.41 15.16 -7.72
N ALA A 214 8.85 14.89 -8.89
CA ALA A 214 8.42 13.55 -9.26
C ALA A 214 9.63 12.59 -9.30
N ALA A 215 10.75 12.97 -9.92
CA ALA A 215 11.95 12.13 -9.96
C ALA A 215 12.50 11.82 -8.55
N ILE A 216 12.55 12.83 -7.67
CA ILE A 216 12.96 12.64 -6.26
C ILE A 216 11.99 11.69 -5.55
N LEU A 217 10.68 11.83 -5.79
CA LEU A 217 9.65 10.98 -5.18
C LEU A 217 9.80 9.53 -5.63
N GLY A 218 9.96 9.29 -6.94
CA GLY A 218 10.18 7.97 -7.51
C GLY A 218 11.44 7.30 -6.94
N TRP A 219 12.54 8.05 -6.85
CA TRP A 219 13.77 7.58 -6.21
C TRP A 219 13.58 7.23 -4.73
N SER A 220 12.92 8.10 -3.96
CA SER A 220 12.66 7.87 -2.53
C SER A 220 11.85 6.60 -2.31
N ILE A 221 10.79 6.39 -3.09
CA ILE A 221 9.93 5.19 -3.01
C ILE A 221 10.76 3.94 -3.30
N LEU A 222 11.56 3.95 -4.38
CA LEU A 222 12.40 2.81 -4.72
C LEU A 222 13.44 2.49 -3.65
N LYS A 223 14.12 3.52 -3.14
CA LYS A 223 15.14 3.37 -2.10
C LYS A 223 14.55 2.71 -0.86
N ASP A 224 13.40 3.19 -0.41
CA ASP A 224 12.74 2.66 0.76
C ASP A 224 12.29 1.21 0.56
N ILE A 225 11.77 0.86 -0.64
CA ILE A 225 11.43 -0.53 -0.99
C ILE A 225 12.67 -1.43 -0.97
N GLN A 226 13.82 -0.95 -1.45
CA GLN A 226 15.06 -1.71 -1.46
C GLN A 226 15.61 -1.95 -0.05
N ILE A 227 15.60 -0.92 0.81
CA ILE A 227 16.01 -1.04 2.22
C ILE A 227 15.13 -2.08 2.92
N SER A 228 13.80 -1.98 2.74
CA SER A 228 12.87 -2.92 3.35
C SER A 228 13.08 -4.37 2.92
N LYS A 229 13.62 -4.63 1.72
CA LYS A 229 13.98 -6.00 1.28
C LYS A 229 15.33 -6.44 1.84
N ALA A 230 16.32 -5.55 1.91
CA ALA A 230 17.64 -5.87 2.46
C ALA A 230 17.53 -6.31 3.94
N ASP A 231 16.65 -5.67 4.72
CA ASP A 231 16.38 -6.06 6.11
C ASP A 231 15.75 -7.47 6.24
N VAL A 232 15.06 -7.93 5.19
CA VAL A 232 14.42 -9.26 5.14
C VAL A 232 15.37 -10.33 4.63
N GLU A 233 16.34 -9.97 3.79
CA GLU A 233 17.30 -10.88 3.14
C GLU A 233 18.67 -10.93 3.86
N ASP A 234 18.87 -10.19 4.96
CA ASP A 234 20.12 -10.19 5.73
C ASP A 234 20.49 -11.62 6.22
N PRO A 235 21.64 -12.17 5.78
CA PRO A 235 22.12 -13.48 6.21
C PRO A 235 22.42 -13.56 7.72
N ALA A 236 22.69 -12.43 8.39
CA ALA A 236 22.90 -12.38 9.84
C ALA A 236 21.58 -12.60 10.60
N VAL A 237 20.48 -11.99 10.14
CA VAL A 237 19.12 -12.23 10.67
C VAL A 237 18.64 -13.65 10.34
N THR A 238 19.00 -14.16 9.16
CA THR A 238 18.68 -15.53 8.75
C THR A 238 19.45 -16.58 9.56
N LYS A 239 20.73 -16.35 9.88
CA LYS A 239 21.53 -17.23 10.76
C LYS A 239 21.10 -17.15 12.22
N GLN A 240 20.72 -15.97 12.71
CA GLN A 240 20.19 -15.82 14.07
C GLN A 240 18.82 -16.49 14.26
N HIS A 241 18.14 -16.88 13.19
CA HIS A 241 16.95 -17.74 13.21
C HIS A 241 17.23 -19.25 13.15
N LEU A 242 18.49 -19.66 12.94
CA LEU A 242 18.92 -21.06 12.91
C LEU A 242 19.68 -21.49 14.17
N ASP A 243 20.29 -20.56 14.91
CA ASP A 243 21.13 -20.89 16.07
C ASP A 243 20.43 -20.73 17.44
N ASP A 244 19.22 -20.15 17.51
CA ASP A 244 18.45 -19.98 18.77
C ASP A 244 17.50 -21.17 19.08
N HIS A 245 17.98 -22.41 18.93
CA HIS A 245 17.26 -23.60 19.40
C HIS A 245 18.14 -24.50 20.28
N VAL A 246 18.24 -24.14 21.56
CA VAL A 246 18.42 -25.11 22.65
C VAL A 246 17.47 -24.72 23.79
N ASP A 247 16.90 -25.75 24.43
CA ASP A 247 15.93 -25.77 25.53
C ASP A 247 14.44 -25.69 25.18
N VAL A 248 13.94 -26.86 24.76
CA VAL A 248 12.53 -27.23 24.77
C VAL A 248 12.19 -27.77 26.16
N GLU A 249 11.46 -27.00 26.97
CA GLU A 249 10.63 -27.57 28.02
C GLU A 249 9.20 -27.76 27.50
N ASP A 250 8.74 -29.00 27.63
CA ASP A 250 7.42 -29.51 27.29
C ASP A 250 6.33 -28.81 28.13
N LYS A 251 5.49 -28.01 27.48
CA LYS A 251 4.23 -27.52 28.05
C LYS A 251 3.10 -27.78 27.07
N THR A 252 2.45 -28.91 27.28
CA THR A 252 1.12 -29.23 26.76
C THR A 252 0.12 -28.22 27.32
N TYR A 253 -0.52 -27.42 26.45
CA TYR A 253 -1.57 -26.48 26.87
C TYR A 253 -2.96 -27.14 26.80
N PRO A 254 -3.80 -27.00 27.83
CA PRO A 254 -5.13 -27.58 27.86
C PRO A 254 -6.10 -26.84 26.91
N PHE A 255 -6.99 -27.64 26.31
CA PHE A 255 -8.10 -27.22 25.46
C PHE A 255 -9.10 -26.34 26.24
N ILE A 256 -9.39 -25.14 25.74
CA ILE A 256 -10.45 -24.26 26.27
C ILE A 256 -11.66 -24.32 25.32
N PRO A 257 -12.83 -24.80 25.77
CA PRO A 257 -14.06 -24.81 24.97
C PRO A 257 -14.60 -23.39 24.73
N GLN A 258 -15.22 -23.19 23.57
CA GLN A 258 -15.90 -21.94 23.20
C GLN A 258 -17.12 -21.68 24.09
N ALA A 259 -17.00 -20.79 25.07
CA ALA A 259 -18.10 -20.01 25.63
C ALA A 259 -17.54 -18.92 26.57
N THR A 260 -18.05 -17.69 26.42
CA THR A 260 -18.16 -16.53 27.35
C THR A 260 -17.84 -15.27 26.56
N LEU A 261 -18.78 -14.76 25.74
CA LEU A 261 -19.88 -13.84 26.10
C LEU A 261 -19.41 -12.48 26.66
N GLN A 262 -19.87 -11.42 25.98
CA GLN A 262 -20.12 -10.05 26.44
C GLN A 262 -19.45 -9.57 27.74
N ASN A 263 -18.67 -8.49 27.61
CA ASN A 263 -18.84 -7.20 28.30
C ASN A 263 -17.48 -6.54 28.54
N SER A 264 -17.19 -5.47 27.80
CA SER A 264 -16.42 -4.30 28.27
C SER A 264 -16.39 -3.24 27.16
N LEU A 265 -17.54 -2.59 26.92
CA LEU A 265 -17.65 -1.34 26.19
C LEU A 265 -18.33 -0.29 27.08
N VAL A 266 -17.75 0.02 28.23
CA VAL A 266 -18.13 1.22 29.00
C VAL A 266 -16.90 1.71 29.78
N SER A 267 -16.68 3.03 29.75
CA SER A 267 -15.59 3.82 30.37
C SER A 267 -14.26 3.70 29.61
N SER A 268 -13.74 4.73 28.92
CA SER A 268 -13.53 6.08 29.44
C SER A 268 -13.25 7.04 28.28
N ALA A 269 -14.20 7.94 28.01
CA ALA A 269 -13.99 9.12 27.18
C ALA A 269 -14.03 10.35 28.09
N SER A 270 -12.86 10.75 28.62
CA SER A 270 -12.59 12.11 29.10
C SER A 270 -11.24 12.15 29.85
N THR A 271 -10.19 12.64 29.21
CA THR A 271 -9.26 13.67 29.73
C THR A 271 -8.04 13.77 28.82
N LEU A 272 -7.90 14.93 28.18
CA LEU A 272 -6.67 15.40 27.58
C LEU A 272 -5.77 15.93 28.72
N ASN A 273 -4.62 15.31 28.96
CA ASN A 273 -3.38 16.05 29.25
C ASN A 273 -2.14 15.14 29.18
N SER A 274 -1.03 15.73 28.75
CA SER A 274 0.26 15.11 28.49
C SER A 274 1.01 14.61 29.74
N ALA A 275 1.85 13.60 29.49
CA ALA A 275 2.99 13.08 30.27
C ALA A 275 2.74 11.80 31.11
N HIS A 276 3.35 10.71 30.61
CA HIS A 276 3.56 9.39 31.23
C HIS A 276 2.33 8.48 31.42
N CYS A 277 2.24 7.44 30.59
CA CYS A 277 1.24 6.38 30.73
C CYS A 277 1.71 5.38 31.82
N PRO A 278 0.87 4.99 32.80
CA PRO A 278 1.23 3.99 33.80
C PRO A 278 1.60 2.64 33.16
N SER A 279 2.67 2.00 33.61
CA SER A 279 3.18 0.72 33.09
C SER A 279 2.16 -0.43 33.13
N SER A 280 1.18 -0.37 34.04
CA SER A 280 0.10 -1.35 34.17
C SER A 280 -0.97 -1.28 33.06
N ILE A 281 -1.18 -0.11 32.45
CA ILE A 281 -2.13 0.04 31.34
C ILE A 281 -1.50 -0.50 30.05
N GLN A 282 -0.20 -0.24 29.85
CA GLN A 282 0.53 -0.73 28.68
C GLN A 282 0.66 -2.26 28.66
N SER A 283 0.84 -2.91 29.83
CA SER A 283 0.88 -4.38 29.91
C SER A 283 -0.46 -5.02 29.54
N ASN A 284 -1.59 -4.41 29.94
CA ASN A 284 -2.93 -4.91 29.61
C ASN A 284 -3.21 -4.83 28.11
N LEU A 285 -2.88 -3.70 27.46
CA LEU A 285 -3.06 -3.52 26.01
C LEU A 285 -2.20 -4.48 25.18
N ASN A 286 -0.97 -4.75 25.62
CA ASN A 286 -0.09 -5.70 24.95
C ASN A 286 -0.61 -7.15 25.08
N SER A 287 -1.18 -7.50 26.23
CA SER A 287 -1.80 -8.81 26.47
C SER A 287 -3.03 -9.00 25.57
N GLU A 288 -3.91 -8.01 25.52
CA GLU A 288 -5.11 -8.01 24.67
C GLU A 288 -4.75 -8.15 23.18
N MET A 289 -3.73 -7.41 22.72
CA MET A 289 -3.22 -7.55 21.35
C MET A 289 -2.77 -8.98 21.03
N VAL A 290 -2.04 -9.62 21.93
CA VAL A 290 -1.55 -10.99 21.73
C VAL A 290 -2.71 -11.98 21.72
N GLU A 291 -3.71 -11.80 22.56
CA GLU A 291 -4.87 -12.68 22.61
C GLU A 291 -5.74 -12.55 21.36
N ASN A 292 -5.97 -11.31 20.88
CA ASN A 292 -6.65 -11.05 19.61
C ASN A 292 -5.91 -11.70 18.43
N ALA A 293 -4.57 -11.65 18.42
CA ALA A 293 -3.77 -12.29 17.40
C ALA A 293 -3.93 -13.82 17.41
N LYS A 294 -3.92 -14.46 18.59
CA LYS A 294 -4.16 -15.90 18.73
C LYS A 294 -5.55 -16.28 18.23
N GLN A 295 -6.57 -15.54 18.66
CA GLN A 295 -7.95 -15.79 18.25
C GLN A 295 -8.12 -15.69 16.73
N TYR A 296 -7.52 -14.68 16.11
CA TYR A 296 -7.55 -14.55 14.65
C TYR A 296 -6.91 -15.76 13.95
N VAL A 297 -5.75 -16.21 14.42
CA VAL A 297 -5.07 -17.40 13.89
C VAL A 297 -5.94 -18.64 14.02
N LEU A 298 -6.55 -18.87 15.18
CA LEU A 298 -7.44 -20.03 15.40
C LEU A 298 -8.64 -20.06 14.45
N LEU A 299 -9.17 -18.90 14.07
CA LEU A 299 -10.30 -18.80 13.14
C LEU A 299 -9.89 -18.90 11.66
N HIS A 300 -8.62 -18.60 11.33
CA HIS A 300 -8.19 -18.40 9.94
C HIS A 300 -6.96 -19.21 9.51
N PHE A 301 -6.45 -20.12 10.34
CA PHE A 301 -5.21 -20.88 10.07
C PHE A 301 -5.21 -21.63 8.73
N SER A 302 -6.38 -22.09 8.26
CA SER A 302 -6.53 -22.81 6.99
C SER A 302 -6.35 -21.93 5.76
N LYS A 303 -6.44 -20.60 5.91
CA LYS A 303 -6.22 -19.63 4.83
C LYS A 303 -4.74 -19.25 4.72
N ASN A 304 -4.36 -18.62 3.61
CA ASN A 304 -3.03 -18.04 3.43
C ASN A 304 -2.89 -16.76 4.27
N ILE A 305 -2.69 -16.91 5.57
CA ILE A 305 -2.46 -15.83 6.53
C ILE A 305 -0.97 -15.57 6.73
N ASN A 306 -0.59 -14.30 6.90
CA ASN A 306 0.75 -13.87 7.27
C ASN A 306 0.66 -12.80 8.37
N ILE A 307 1.81 -12.43 8.94
CA ILE A 307 1.88 -11.47 10.04
C ILE A 307 1.22 -10.13 9.69
N ASP A 308 1.35 -9.67 8.43
CA ASP A 308 0.77 -8.42 7.97
C ASP A 308 -0.76 -8.46 8.02
N ILE A 309 -1.36 -9.56 7.55
CA ILE A 309 -2.81 -9.78 7.60
C ILE A 309 -3.31 -9.80 9.04
N ILE A 310 -2.59 -10.47 9.94
CA ILE A 310 -2.99 -10.57 11.36
C ILE A 310 -2.90 -9.21 12.03
N ALA A 311 -1.81 -8.48 11.81
CA ALA A 311 -1.60 -7.14 12.32
C ALA A 311 -2.67 -6.16 11.83
N VAL A 312 -3.06 -6.28 10.55
CA VAL A 312 -4.18 -5.53 9.95
C VAL A 312 -5.49 -5.82 10.65
N GLU A 313 -5.85 -7.09 10.86
CA GLU A 313 -7.17 -7.43 11.42
C GLU A 313 -7.31 -6.96 12.87
N ILE A 314 -6.24 -7.08 13.66
CA ILE A 314 -6.29 -6.73 15.09
C ILE A 314 -5.88 -5.26 15.36
N GLY A 315 -5.63 -4.48 14.31
CA GLY A 315 -5.40 -3.02 14.42
C GLY A 315 -4.05 -2.60 14.99
N VAL A 316 -2.98 -3.37 14.78
CA VAL A 316 -1.65 -3.09 15.35
C VAL A 316 -0.55 -3.11 14.28
N SER A 317 0.63 -2.57 14.58
CA SER A 317 1.75 -2.65 13.64
C SER A 317 2.42 -4.02 13.69
N ARG A 318 2.94 -4.46 12.53
CA ARG A 318 3.69 -5.72 12.40
C ARG A 318 4.81 -5.84 13.45
N SER A 319 5.62 -4.79 13.60
CA SER A 319 6.75 -4.79 14.55
C SER A 319 6.28 -4.88 16.00
N ASN A 320 5.17 -4.21 16.35
CA ASN A 320 4.60 -4.28 17.70
C ASN A 320 4.06 -5.69 17.99
N LEU A 321 3.36 -6.28 17.02
CA LEU A 321 2.87 -7.65 17.11
C LEU A 321 4.02 -8.64 17.26
N ILE A 322 5.02 -8.62 16.39
CA ILE A 322 6.17 -9.55 16.47
C ILE A 322 6.87 -9.44 17.83
N LYS A 323 7.17 -8.21 18.25
CA LYS A 323 7.90 -7.95 19.50
C LYS A 323 7.14 -8.50 20.71
N HIS A 324 5.89 -8.07 20.89
CA HIS A 324 5.14 -8.42 22.09
C HIS A 324 4.56 -9.83 22.04
N PHE A 325 4.25 -10.37 20.86
CA PHE A 325 3.85 -11.77 20.73
C PHE A 325 5.00 -12.69 21.19
N LYS A 326 6.24 -12.46 20.73
CA LYS A 326 7.41 -13.23 21.21
C LYS A 326 7.65 -13.02 22.70
N GLN A 327 7.56 -11.78 23.18
CA GLN A 327 7.79 -11.45 24.58
C GLN A 327 6.77 -12.10 25.54
N LEU A 328 5.50 -12.13 25.17
CA LEU A 328 4.41 -12.62 26.04
C LEU A 328 4.12 -14.11 25.86
N THR A 329 4.36 -14.68 24.69
CA THR A 329 4.08 -16.11 24.42
C THR A 329 5.33 -17.00 24.46
N GLY A 330 6.53 -16.40 24.42
CA GLY A 330 7.79 -17.14 24.23
C GLY A 330 7.97 -17.71 22.83
N ASN A 331 7.01 -17.54 21.91
CA ASN A 331 7.02 -18.14 20.58
C ASN A 331 6.84 -17.07 19.49
N THR A 332 7.31 -17.35 18.28
CA THR A 332 7.02 -16.46 17.14
C THR A 332 5.60 -16.71 16.64
N ILE A 333 4.95 -15.68 16.10
CA ILE A 333 3.60 -15.82 15.55
C ILE A 333 3.55 -16.81 14.36
N ASN A 334 4.61 -16.89 13.55
CA ASN A 334 4.69 -17.88 12.45
C ASN A 334 4.77 -19.31 12.97
N ASN A 335 5.53 -19.53 14.06
CA ASN A 335 5.55 -20.82 14.72
C ASN A 335 4.18 -21.14 15.33
N TYR A 336 3.51 -20.18 15.97
CA TYR A 336 2.17 -20.38 16.52
C TYR A 336 1.15 -20.77 15.45
N ILE A 337 1.15 -20.12 14.28
CA ILE A 337 0.32 -20.53 13.13
C ILE A 337 0.64 -21.98 12.74
N THR A 338 1.92 -22.32 12.67
CA THR A 338 2.37 -23.68 12.34
C THR A 338 1.86 -24.69 13.37
N ASP A 339 1.96 -24.38 14.67
CA ASP A 339 1.51 -25.24 15.75
C ASP A 339 0.00 -25.49 15.67
N VAL A 340 -0.80 -24.44 15.48
CA VAL A 340 -2.25 -24.56 15.29
C VAL A 340 -2.59 -25.45 14.09
N ARG A 341 -1.88 -25.28 12.96
CA ARG A 341 -2.08 -26.12 11.76
C ARG A 341 -1.74 -27.57 12.01
N ILE A 342 -0.65 -27.86 12.71
CA ILE A 342 -0.23 -29.22 13.03
C ILE A 342 -1.21 -29.89 14.00
N GLU A 343 -1.69 -29.18 15.02
CA GLU A 343 -2.71 -29.72 15.92
C GLU A 343 -4.01 -30.06 15.18
N ARG A 344 -4.45 -29.20 14.27
CA ARG A 344 -5.61 -29.53 13.42
C ARG A 344 -5.32 -30.70 12.48
N ALA A 345 -4.11 -30.78 11.93
CA ALA A 345 -3.72 -31.85 11.01
C ALA A 345 -3.74 -33.22 11.70
N LYS A 346 -3.32 -33.32 12.97
CA LYS A 346 -3.39 -34.58 13.75
C LYS A 346 -4.80 -35.16 13.76
N GLN A 347 -5.82 -34.31 13.89
CA GLN A 347 -7.22 -34.72 13.92
C GLN A 347 -7.71 -35.18 12.55
N LEU A 348 -7.37 -34.44 11.49
CA LEU A 348 -7.79 -34.73 10.12
C LEU A 348 -7.10 -35.97 9.54
N LEU A 349 -5.84 -36.22 9.91
CA LEU A 349 -5.07 -37.37 9.42
C LEU A 349 -5.72 -38.72 9.77
N ILE A 350 -6.57 -38.78 10.80
CA ILE A 350 -7.28 -40.02 11.18
C ILE A 350 -8.28 -40.45 10.10
N THR A 351 -8.87 -39.49 9.38
CA THR A 351 -9.99 -39.74 8.44
C THR A 351 -9.68 -39.36 6.99
N GLN A 352 -8.61 -38.60 6.74
CA GLN A 352 -8.29 -38.05 5.42
C GLN A 352 -6.91 -38.50 4.93
N SER A 353 -6.65 -38.33 3.62
CA SER A 353 -5.32 -38.52 3.06
C SER A 353 -4.36 -37.40 3.51
N ILE A 354 -3.06 -37.70 3.53
CA ILE A 354 -1.99 -36.74 3.89
C ILE A 354 -2.08 -35.47 3.02
N THR A 355 -2.31 -35.65 1.71
CA THR A 355 -2.38 -34.55 0.76
C THR A 355 -3.61 -33.68 0.98
N ALA A 356 -4.78 -34.29 1.19
CA ALA A 356 -6.01 -33.53 1.49
C ALA A 356 -5.86 -32.74 2.79
N THR A 357 -5.32 -33.38 3.84
CA THR A 357 -5.08 -32.75 5.14
C THR A 357 -4.14 -31.55 5.00
N ALA A 358 -3.05 -31.68 4.24
CA ALA A 358 -2.07 -30.61 4.04
C ALA A 358 -2.73 -29.34 3.48
N TYR A 359 -3.55 -29.50 2.43
CA TYR A 359 -4.25 -28.37 1.81
C TYR A 359 -5.35 -27.81 2.72
N GLU A 360 -6.10 -28.65 3.43
CA GLU A 360 -7.18 -28.22 4.31
C GLU A 360 -6.68 -27.38 5.49
N VAL A 361 -5.53 -27.72 6.07
CA VAL A 361 -4.92 -26.94 7.16
C VAL A 361 -4.09 -25.75 6.65
N GLY A 362 -4.06 -25.49 5.34
CA GLY A 362 -3.48 -24.27 4.76
C GLY A 362 -2.00 -24.37 4.35
N PHE A 363 -1.47 -25.57 4.11
CA PHE A 363 -0.18 -25.74 3.42
C PHE A 363 -0.37 -25.79 1.90
N ASN A 364 0.48 -25.09 1.16
CA ASN A 364 0.42 -25.08 -0.30
C ASN A 364 1.15 -26.28 -0.94
N ASN A 365 1.83 -27.10 -0.13
CA ASN A 365 2.65 -28.22 -0.60
C ASN A 365 2.65 -29.37 0.42
N SER A 366 2.18 -30.55 0.00
CA SER A 366 2.10 -31.76 0.82
C SER A 366 3.47 -32.30 1.29
N ASN A 367 4.53 -32.11 0.51
CA ASN A 367 5.89 -32.52 0.89
C ASN A 367 6.44 -31.60 1.99
N TYR A 368 6.22 -30.28 1.85
CA TYR A 368 6.61 -29.33 2.89
C TYR A 368 5.83 -29.57 4.20
N PHE A 369 4.52 -29.83 4.10
CA PHE A 369 3.72 -30.27 5.24
C PHE A 369 4.33 -31.49 5.94
N THR A 370 4.74 -32.51 5.19
CA THR A 370 5.35 -33.73 5.74
C THR A 370 6.61 -33.43 6.56
N THR A 371 7.48 -32.56 6.04
CA THR A 371 8.71 -32.12 6.72
C THR A 371 8.38 -31.37 8.01
N VAL A 372 7.44 -30.42 7.96
CA VAL A 372 7.04 -29.61 9.11
C VAL A 372 6.35 -30.47 10.17
N PHE A 373 5.45 -31.36 9.78
CA PHE A 373 4.75 -32.28 10.68
C PHE A 373 5.75 -33.19 11.40
N LYS A 374 6.70 -33.79 10.67
CA LYS A 374 7.76 -34.60 11.29
C LYS A 374 8.61 -33.79 12.25
N LYS A 375 8.99 -32.56 11.90
CA LYS A 375 9.75 -31.68 12.79
C LYS A 375 8.99 -31.35 14.08
N LYS A 376 7.67 -31.19 14.00
CA LYS A 376 6.82 -30.82 15.14
C LYS A 376 6.36 -32.00 16.00
N THR A 377 6.31 -33.21 15.46
CA THR A 377 5.75 -34.39 16.14
C THR A 377 6.73 -35.55 16.28
N ASN A 378 7.96 -35.42 15.77
CA ASN A 378 9.00 -36.45 15.66
C ASN A 378 8.66 -37.67 14.79
N ILE A 379 7.45 -37.77 14.24
CA ILE A 379 7.02 -38.85 13.36
C ILE A 379 6.40 -38.32 12.07
N THR A 380 6.47 -39.09 10.99
CA THR A 380 5.84 -38.68 9.72
C THR A 380 4.31 -38.74 9.80
N PRO A 381 3.56 -37.96 9.00
CA PRO A 381 2.10 -38.09 8.90
C PRO A 381 1.65 -39.52 8.61
N LYS A 382 2.39 -40.26 7.78
CA LYS A 382 2.10 -41.67 7.46
C LYS A 382 2.26 -42.60 8.68
N GLN A 383 3.32 -42.39 9.48
CA GLN A 383 3.50 -43.11 10.74
C GLN A 383 2.40 -42.75 11.75
N PHE A 384 2.04 -41.46 11.83
CA PHE A 384 0.96 -40.98 12.68
C PHE A 384 -0.38 -41.66 12.35
N GLN A 385 -0.73 -41.77 11.06
CA GLN A 385 -1.92 -42.49 10.59
C GLN A 385 -1.88 -43.97 10.99
N LYS A 386 -0.78 -44.67 10.71
CA LYS A 386 -0.63 -46.09 11.03
C LYS A 386 -0.81 -46.36 12.53
N ASN A 387 -0.23 -45.52 13.38
CA ASN A 387 -0.33 -45.66 14.83
C ASN A 387 -1.77 -45.48 15.35
N HIS A 388 -2.57 -44.61 14.71
CA HIS A 388 -3.97 -44.41 15.10
C HIS A 388 -4.92 -45.44 14.49
N THR A 389 -4.62 -45.97 13.31
CA THR A 389 -5.39 -47.10 12.74
C THR A 389 -5.19 -48.38 13.56
N GLN A 390 -4.00 -48.61 14.11
CA GLN A 390 -3.71 -49.79 14.96
C GLN A 390 -4.29 -49.72 16.38
N ALA A 391 -4.76 -48.55 16.82
CA ALA A 391 -5.40 -48.37 18.12
C ALA A 391 -6.94 -48.46 18.08
N LEU A 392 -7.53 -48.53 16.87
CA LEU A 392 -8.97 -48.64 16.64
C LEU A 392 -9.42 -50.08 16.30
N PHE A 393 -8.50 -51.04 16.36
CA PHE A 393 -8.71 -52.49 16.29
C PHE A 393 -7.98 -53.14 17.47
#